data_AF-A0A922MK80-F1
#
_entry.id   AF-A0A922MK80-F1
#
_cell.length_a   1.000
_cell.length_b   1.000
_cell.length_c   1.000
_cell.angle_alpha   90.00
_cell.angle_beta   90.00
_cell.angle_gamma   90.00
#
_symmetry.space_group_name_H-M   'P 1'
#
loop_
_entity.id
_entity.type
_entity.pdbx_description
1 polymer ?
#
loop_
_entity_poly.entity_id
_entity_poly.type
_entity_poly.pdbx_seq_one_letter_code
_entity_poly.pdbx_strand_id
1 'polypeptide(L)'
;MGIIRLLDSIKQEQPCLTMGGVCTIAGDCPAGHLVEERGLCPTQQKRGIECCLGLSVKETRCSKRGGECFPGRDACNDIVRYSEATDCPKDTTCCILVRRKK
;
A
#
# COMPACT_ATOMS: atom_id res chain seq x y z
N MET A 1 16.54 3.02 -10.37
CA MET A 1 16.36 1.62 -9.90
C MET A 1 16.62 1.52 -8.39
N GLY A 2 15.95 2.31 -7.55
CA GLY A 2 16.39 2.47 -6.14
C GLY A 2 15.32 2.79 -5.07
N ILE A 3 14.07 3.12 -5.43
CA ILE A 3 13.04 3.53 -4.44
C ILE A 3 12.18 2.36 -3.96
N ILE A 4 11.88 1.39 -4.84
CA ILE A 4 11.00 0.24 -4.53
C ILE A 4 11.56 -0.63 -3.39
N ARG A 5 12.88 -0.89 -3.40
CA ARG A 5 13.56 -1.72 -2.38
C ARG A 5 13.45 -1.18 -0.94
N LEU A 6 13.26 0.13 -0.78
CA LEU A 6 13.15 0.73 0.55
C LEU A 6 11.79 0.42 1.17
N LEU A 7 10.70 0.49 0.37
CA LEU A 7 9.34 0.13 0.80
C LEU A 7 9.24 -1.35 1.20
N ASP A 8 9.95 -2.24 0.49
CA ASP A 8 10.07 -3.67 0.84
C ASP A 8 10.66 -3.92 2.23
N SER A 9 11.53 -3.01 2.68
CA SER A 9 12.26 -3.13 3.94
C SER A 9 11.52 -2.51 5.14
N ILE A 10 10.31 -1.98 4.92
CA ILE A 10 9.49 -1.36 5.96
C ILE A 10 8.63 -2.42 6.62
N LYS A 11 8.89 -2.65 7.91
CA LYS A 11 8.05 -3.51 8.73
C LYS A 11 6.78 -2.76 9.11
N GLN A 12 5.65 -3.43 9.02
CA GLN A 12 4.39 -2.91 9.54
C GLN A 12 4.37 -3.13 11.06
N GLU A 13 4.03 -2.09 11.82
CA GLU A 13 4.08 -2.11 13.29
C GLU A 13 2.67 -2.00 13.88
N GLN A 14 2.41 -2.73 14.96
CA GLN A 14 1.07 -2.85 15.56
C GLN A 14 0.38 -1.51 15.87
N PRO A 15 1.06 -0.49 16.44
CA PRO A 15 0.38 0.78 16.76
C PRO A 15 -0.24 1.43 15.53
N CYS A 16 0.48 1.44 14.40
CA CYS A 16 -0.02 1.97 13.14
C CYS A 16 -1.14 1.10 12.53
N LEU A 17 -0.96 -0.23 12.56
CA LEU A 17 -1.94 -1.17 12.02
C LEU A 17 -3.30 -1.09 12.74
N THR A 18 -3.30 -0.89 14.07
CA THR A 18 -4.52 -0.74 14.87
C THR A 18 -5.33 0.49 14.48
N MET A 19 -4.67 1.55 14.00
CA MET A 19 -5.35 2.74 13.45
C MET A 19 -5.85 2.55 12.02
N GLY A 20 -5.60 1.40 11.41
CA GLY A 20 -5.89 1.15 9.99
C GLY A 20 -4.87 1.79 9.04
N GLY A 21 -3.71 2.22 9.56
CA GLY A 21 -2.63 2.78 8.74
C GLY A 21 -1.59 1.75 8.34
N VAL A 22 -0.60 2.21 7.57
CA VAL A 22 0.60 1.48 7.18
C VAL A 22 1.84 2.30 7.48
N CYS A 23 2.90 1.62 7.91
CA CYS A 23 4.22 2.22 8.03
C CYS A 23 4.81 2.43 6.64
N THR A 24 5.13 3.68 6.31
CA THR A 24 5.75 4.09 5.04
C THR A 24 6.68 5.29 5.26
N ILE A 25 7.43 5.66 4.24
CA ILE A 25 8.25 6.89 4.24
C ILE A 25 7.29 8.09 4.35
N ALA A 26 7.52 8.96 5.34
CA ALA A 26 6.61 10.08 5.62
C ALA A 26 6.37 10.99 4.39
N GLY A 27 7.41 11.24 3.59
CA GLY A 27 7.31 12.05 2.38
C GLY A 27 6.58 11.39 1.20
N ASP A 28 6.34 10.08 1.26
CA ASP A 28 5.60 9.34 0.24
C ASP A 28 4.13 9.09 0.64
N CYS A 29 3.75 9.52 1.85
CA CYS A 29 2.37 9.49 2.30
C CYS A 29 1.56 10.58 1.57
N PRO A 30 0.36 10.29 1.05
CA PRO A 30 -0.52 11.30 0.46
C PRO A 30 -0.78 12.46 1.42
N ALA A 31 -0.91 13.68 0.89
CA ALA A 31 -1.20 14.85 1.70
C ALA A 31 -2.50 14.66 2.50
N GLY A 32 -2.45 14.91 3.81
CA GLY A 32 -3.59 14.72 4.72
C GLY A 32 -3.78 13.29 5.23
N HIS A 33 -2.97 12.31 4.82
CA HIS A 33 -3.04 10.92 5.30
C HIS A 33 -1.99 10.59 6.37
N LEU A 34 -1.02 11.47 6.61
CA LEU A 34 -0.05 11.29 7.68
C LEU A 34 -0.76 11.48 9.03
N VAL A 35 -0.60 10.54 9.96
CA VAL A 35 -1.21 10.65 11.29
C VAL A 35 -0.55 11.80 12.07
N GLU A 36 -1.36 12.61 12.76
CA GLU A 36 -0.83 13.71 13.61
C GLU A 36 0.00 13.17 14.79
N GLU A 37 -0.46 12.06 15.38
CA GLU A 37 0.30 11.30 16.38
C GLU A 37 1.49 10.58 15.72
N ARG A 38 2.69 11.09 15.98
CA ARG A 38 3.94 10.53 15.47
C ARG A 38 4.43 9.36 16.30
N GLY A 39 5.28 8.51 15.71
CA GLY A 39 5.96 7.44 16.44
C GLY A 39 5.16 6.14 16.54
N LEU A 40 4.11 6.00 15.73
CA LEU A 40 3.32 4.78 15.57
C LEU A 40 4.09 3.67 14.80
N CYS A 41 5.24 4.00 14.21
CA CYS A 41 6.23 3.07 13.66
C CYS A 41 7.58 3.23 14.41
N PRO A 42 7.61 2.98 15.74
CA PRO A 42 8.67 3.42 16.63
C PRO A 42 10.04 2.81 16.32
N THR A 43 10.09 1.56 15.87
CA THR A 43 11.37 0.88 15.60
C THR A 43 12.08 1.45 14.36
N GLN A 44 11.34 2.15 13.50
CA GLN A 44 11.82 2.61 12.20
C GLN A 44 11.72 4.14 12.03
N GLN A 45 11.23 4.85 13.05
CA GLN A 45 11.04 6.31 13.01
C GLN A 45 12.33 7.07 12.66
N LYS A 46 13.48 6.63 13.18
CA LYS A 46 14.80 7.21 12.87
C LYS A 46 15.18 7.16 11.38
N ARG A 47 14.50 6.32 10.59
CA ARG A 47 14.68 6.20 9.14
C ARG A 47 13.69 7.07 8.34
N GLY A 48 12.92 7.93 9.00
CA GLY A 48 11.89 8.76 8.38
C GLY A 48 10.61 8.00 8.02
N ILE A 49 10.37 6.86 8.67
CA ILE A 49 9.16 6.05 8.51
C ILE A 49 8.13 6.49 9.54
N GLU A 50 6.91 6.78 9.09
CA GLU A 50 5.79 7.19 9.93
C GLU A 50 4.52 6.42 9.54
N CYS A 51 3.48 6.55 10.36
CA CYS A 51 2.19 5.94 10.08
C CYS A 51 1.37 6.79 9.12
N CYS A 52 0.89 6.15 8.06
CA CYS A 52 0.07 6.75 7.03
C CYS A 52 -1.27 6.01 6.96
N LEU A 53 -2.40 6.72 7.07
CA LEU A 53 -3.75 6.17 6.94
C LEU A 53 -4.13 5.83 5.49
N GLY A 54 -3.19 6.00 4.57
CA GLY A 54 -3.31 5.60 3.18
C GLY A 54 -2.08 4.84 2.73
N LEU A 55 -2.17 4.21 1.57
CA LEU A 55 -1.01 3.60 0.94
C LEU A 55 -0.09 4.68 0.40
N SER A 56 1.22 4.41 0.41
CA SER A 56 2.22 5.25 -0.23
C SER A 56 1.83 5.55 -1.68
N VAL A 57 1.99 6.79 -2.14
CA VAL A 57 1.76 7.15 -3.55
C VAL A 57 2.69 6.40 -4.51
N LYS A 58 3.79 5.84 -3.97
CA LYS A 58 4.77 5.04 -4.72
C LYS A 58 4.53 3.54 -4.62
N GLU A 59 3.53 3.07 -3.86
CA GLU A 59 3.22 1.65 -3.78
C GLU A 59 2.37 1.21 -4.98
N THR A 60 3.04 0.53 -5.92
CA THR A 60 2.47 0.08 -7.18
C THR A 60 2.23 -1.43 -7.22
N ARG A 61 2.31 -2.15 -6.10
CA ARG A 61 2.12 -3.61 -6.08
C ARG A 61 0.71 -3.98 -5.69
N CYS A 62 0.04 -4.75 -6.54
CA CYS A 62 -1.30 -5.26 -6.36
C CYS A 62 -1.50 -5.91 -5.00
N SER A 63 -0.61 -6.84 -4.63
CA SER A 63 -0.67 -7.58 -3.38
C SER A 63 -0.62 -6.68 -2.14
N LYS A 64 0.14 -5.59 -2.19
CA LYS A 64 0.26 -4.60 -1.09
C LYS A 64 -0.91 -3.63 -1.02
N ARG A 65 -1.68 -3.50 -2.11
CA ARG A 65 -2.94 -2.74 -2.13
C ARG A 65 -4.16 -3.59 -1.75
N GLY A 66 -3.96 -4.83 -1.29
CA GLY A 66 -5.04 -5.76 -0.96
C GLY A 66 -5.75 -6.33 -2.19
N GLY A 67 -5.06 -6.34 -3.34
CA GLY A 67 -5.55 -6.95 -4.57
C GLY A 67 -4.90 -8.28 -4.89
N GLU A 68 -5.42 -8.93 -5.92
CA GLU A 68 -4.90 -10.16 -6.50
C GLU A 68 -4.87 -10.05 -8.04
N CYS A 69 -3.90 -10.71 -8.67
CA CYS A 69 -3.71 -10.68 -10.12
C CYS A 69 -4.52 -11.81 -10.76
N PHE A 70 -5.51 -11.45 -11.57
CA PHE A 70 -6.37 -12.41 -12.28
C PHE A 70 -6.07 -12.42 -13.78
N PRO A 71 -6.20 -13.56 -14.48
CA PRO A 71 -5.96 -13.64 -15.92
C PRO A 71 -7.00 -12.85 -16.72
N GLY A 72 -6.52 -12.16 -17.77
CA GLY A 72 -7.38 -11.41 -18.69
C GLY A 72 -7.61 -9.96 -18.28
N ARG A 73 -7.85 -9.10 -19.29
CA ARG A 73 -8.03 -7.65 -19.10
C ARG A 73 -9.35 -7.28 -18.39
N ASP A 74 -10.36 -8.12 -18.54
CA ASP A 74 -11.70 -7.90 -17.98
C ASP A 74 -12.03 -8.78 -16.77
N ALA A 75 -10.98 -9.22 -16.05
CA ALA A 75 -11.13 -10.05 -14.87
C ALA A 75 -11.97 -9.40 -13.76
N CYS A 76 -12.02 -8.06 -13.73
CA CYS A 76 -12.86 -7.31 -12.80
C CYS A 76 -13.35 -6.00 -13.39
N ASN A 77 -14.40 -5.45 -12.77
CA ASN A 77 -14.97 -4.14 -13.09
C ASN A 77 -13.91 -3.02 -12.90
N ASP A 78 -13.97 -1.99 -13.75
CA ASP A 78 -13.02 -0.86 -13.73
C ASP A 78 -12.90 -0.18 -12.35
N ILE A 79 -13.96 -0.16 -11.55
CA ILE A 79 -13.97 0.46 -10.20
C ILE A 79 -12.94 -0.21 -9.26
N VAL A 80 -12.73 -1.51 -9.39
CA VAL A 80 -11.79 -2.28 -8.56
C VAL A 80 -10.53 -2.67 -9.32
N ARG A 81 -10.38 -2.21 -10.55
CA ARG A 81 -9.22 -2.48 -11.41
C ARG A 81 -8.10 -1.51 -11.05
N TYR A 82 -6.88 -2.03 -10.91
CA TYR A 82 -5.69 -1.20 -10.72
C TYR A 82 -4.68 -1.41 -11.85
N SER A 83 -4.55 -0.42 -12.73
CA SER A 83 -3.75 -0.48 -13.94
C SER A 83 -2.24 -0.33 -13.72
N GLU A 84 -1.85 0.33 -12.64
CA GLU A 84 -0.46 0.69 -12.35
C GLU A 84 0.26 -0.43 -11.56
N ALA A 85 -0.33 -1.63 -11.50
CA ALA A 85 0.24 -2.78 -10.83
C ALA A 85 1.56 -3.23 -11.50
N THR A 86 2.60 -3.40 -10.69
CA THR A 86 3.96 -3.73 -11.14
C THR A 86 4.40 -5.16 -10.79
N ASP A 87 3.67 -5.83 -9.91
CA ASP A 87 3.91 -7.21 -9.45
C ASP A 87 3.01 -8.25 -10.15
N CYS A 88 2.11 -7.83 -11.04
CA CYS A 88 1.27 -8.75 -11.80
C CYS A 88 2.01 -9.33 -13.01
N PRO A 89 1.92 -10.66 -13.26
CA PRO A 89 2.42 -11.27 -14.48
C PRO A 89 1.82 -10.68 -15.75
N LYS A 90 2.48 -10.89 -16.90
CA LYS A 90 1.91 -10.51 -18.21
C LYS A 90 0.52 -11.13 -18.41
N ASP A 91 -0.35 -10.38 -19.09
CA ASP A 91 -1.74 -10.76 -19.39
C ASP A 91 -2.63 -11.03 -18.16
N THR A 92 -2.23 -10.49 -17.00
CA THR A 92 -3.05 -10.47 -15.78
C THR A 92 -3.40 -9.03 -15.38
N THR A 93 -4.51 -8.89 -14.67
CA THR A 93 -5.06 -7.62 -14.20
C THR A 93 -5.10 -7.63 -12.68
N CYS A 94 -4.63 -6.56 -12.04
CA CYS A 94 -4.80 -6.40 -10.60
C CYS A 94 -6.24 -6.00 -10.27
N CYS A 95 -6.88 -6.81 -9.44
CA CYS A 95 -8.21 -6.55 -8.92
C CYS A 95 -8.16 -6.37 -7.41
N ILE A 96 -8.56 -5.18 -6.92
CA ILE A 96 -8.63 -4.87 -5.50
C ILE A 96 -9.79 -5.64 -4.87
N LEU A 97 -9.50 -6.43 -3.84
CA LEU A 97 -10.49 -7.28 -3.21
C LEU A 97 -11.31 -6.48 -2.20
N VAL A 98 -12.60 -6.35 -2.46
CA VAL A 98 -13.56 -5.70 -1.56
C VAL A 98 -14.50 -6.74 -0.97
N ARG A 99 -14.70 -6.71 0.35
CA ARG A 99 -15.73 -7.54 0.99
C ARG A 99 -17.10 -6.90 0.75
N ARG A 100 -18.05 -7.66 0.23
CA ARG A 100 -19.45 -7.25 0.29
C ARG A 100 -19.89 -7.24 1.76
N LYS A 101 -20.30 -6.08 2.26
CA LYS A 101 -21.07 -6.02 3.49
C LYS A 101 -22.42 -6.71 3.20
N LYS A 102 -22.70 -7.79 3.93
CA LYS A 102 -24.05 -8.34 4.03
C LYS A 102 -24.90 -7.40 4.87
#